data_AF-X1C2N7-F1
#
_entry.id   AF-X1C2N7-F1
#
_cell.length_a   1.000
_cell.length_b   1.000
_cell.length_c   1.000
_cell.angle_alpha   90.00
_cell.angle_beta   90.00
_cell.angle_gamma   90.00
#
_symmetry.space_group_name_H-M   'P 1'
#
loop_
_entity.id
_entity.type
_entity.pdbx_description
1 polymer ?
#
loop_
_entity_poly.entity_id
_entity_poly.type
_entity_poly.pdbx_seq_one_letter_code
_entity_poly.pdbx_strand_id
1 'polypeptide(L)' 'VPTLDGLGAVGDGAHARNEHLMIDELPRRTALLARLLETL' A
#
# COMPACT_ATOMS: atom_id res chain seq x y z
N VAL A 1 1.00 -9.91 19.53
CA VAL A 1 0.27 -10.07 18.25
C VAL A 1 1.29 -9.87 17.13
N PRO A 2 1.42 -10.77 16.15
CA PRO A 2 2.32 -10.57 15.02
C PRO A 2 1.89 -9.34 14.21
N THR A 3 2.86 -8.57 13.70
CA THR A 3 2.61 -7.34 12.93
C THR A 3 3.27 -7.40 11.56
N LEU A 4 2.61 -6.81 10.58
CA LEU A 4 3.07 -6.68 9.21
C LEU A 4 2.81 -5.23 8.76
N ASP A 5 3.81 -4.62 8.11
CA ASP A 5 3.80 -3.22 7.68
C ASP A 5 4.07 -3.10 6.17
N GLY A 6 4.02 -1.90 5.61
CA GLY A 6 4.37 -1.60 4.22
C GLY A 6 3.27 -1.90 3.20
N LEU A 7 2.04 -2.14 3.66
CA LEU A 7 0.87 -2.45 2.80
C LEU A 7 0.14 -1.19 2.29
N GLY A 8 0.68 0.00 2.55
CA GLY A 8 0.16 1.27 2.05
C GLY A 8 0.40 1.50 0.54
N ALA A 9 0.07 2.69 0.06
CA ALA A 9 0.23 3.06 -1.35
C ALA A 9 1.70 3.01 -1.83
N VAL A 10 1.90 2.75 -3.13
CA VAL A 10 3.21 2.91 -3.78
C VAL A 10 3.36 4.36 -4.21
N GLY A 11 4.52 4.95 -3.94
CA GLY A 11 4.79 6.34 -4.23
C GLY A 11 6.24 6.68 -3.98
N ASP A 12 6.56 7.96 -4.13
CA ASP A 12 7.88 8.52 -3.83
C ASP A 12 7.76 9.97 -3.33
N GLY A 13 8.87 10.53 -2.86
CA GLY A 13 8.92 11.89 -2.33
C GLY A 13 8.31 12.00 -0.94
N ALA A 14 8.31 10.93 -0.14
CA ALA A 14 7.79 10.95 1.22
C ALA A 14 8.39 12.12 2.02
N HIS A 15 7.54 12.93 2.63
CA HIS A 15 7.90 14.15 3.36
C HIS A 15 8.45 15.29 2.49
N ALA A 16 8.12 15.33 1.20
CA ALA A 16 8.51 16.41 0.28
C ALA A 16 7.31 17.03 -0.46
N ARG A 17 7.49 18.22 -1.05
CA ARG A 17 6.42 18.89 -1.81
C ARG A 17 5.94 18.12 -3.05
N ASN A 18 6.76 17.20 -3.53
CA ASN A 18 6.50 16.31 -4.64
C ASN A 18 6.12 14.89 -4.17
N GLU A 19 5.65 14.74 -2.92
CA GLU A 19 5.06 13.49 -2.45
C GLU A 19 3.89 13.11 -3.35
N HIS A 20 3.95 11.89 -3.88
CA HIS A 20 2.92 11.38 -4.78
C HIS A 20 2.82 9.87 -4.69
N LEU A 21 1.69 9.34 -5.16
CA LEU A 21 1.46 7.90 -5.32
C LEU A 21 1.32 7.54 -6.79
N MET A 22 1.57 6.27 -7.10
CA MET A 22 1.34 5.67 -8.42
C MET A 22 -0.08 5.11 -8.46
N ILE A 23 -0.96 5.72 -9.27
CA ILE A 23 -2.38 5.34 -9.34
C ILE A 23 -2.53 3.89 -9.86
N ASP A 24 -1.70 3.51 -10.82
CA ASP A 24 -1.75 2.17 -11.45
C ASP A 24 -1.44 1.03 -10.46
N GLU A 25 -0.79 1.32 -9.34
CA GLU A 25 -0.49 0.33 -8.29
C GLU A 25 -1.67 0.11 -7.32
N LEU A 26 -2.63 1.04 -7.24
CA LEU A 26 -3.74 0.97 -6.28
C LEU A 26 -4.57 -0.32 -6.44
N PRO A 27 -5.01 -0.75 -7.64
CA PRO A 27 -5.85 -1.94 -7.78
C PRO A 27 -5.16 -3.20 -7.24
N ARG A 28 -3.87 -3.38 -7.56
CA ARG A 28 -3.08 -4.53 -7.13
C ARG A 28 -2.85 -4.52 -5.61
N ARG A 29 -2.51 -3.37 -5.03
CA ARG A 29 -2.28 -3.20 -3.59
C ARG A 29 -3.55 -3.46 -2.78
N THR A 30 -4.68 -2.92 -3.22
CA THR A 30 -5.98 -3.15 -2.58
C THR A 30 -6.40 -4.62 -2.66
N ALA A 31 -6.18 -5.28 -3.80
CA ALA A 31 -6.46 -6.71 -3.94
C ALA A 31 -5.61 -7.55 -2.97
N LEU A 32 -4.31 -7.26 -2.83
CA LEU A 32 -3.45 -7.95 -1.86
C LEU A 32 -3.97 -7.77 -0.43
N LEU A 33 -4.25 -6.54 -0.01
CA LEU A 33 -4.74 -6.26 1.34
C LEU A 33 -6.08 -6.96 1.61
N ALA A 34 -7.00 -6.93 0.65
CA ALA A 34 -8.27 -7.65 0.75
C ALA A 34 -8.05 -9.16 0.94
N ARG A 35 -7.17 -9.77 0.15
CA ARG A 35 -6.86 -11.20 0.29
C ARG A 35 -6.21 -11.53 1.63
N LEU A 36 -5.32 -10.68 2.15
CA LEU A 36 -4.75 -10.88 3.48
C LEU A 36 -5.84 -10.86 4.56
N LEU A 37 -6.78 -9.91 4.50
CA LEU A 37 -7.91 -9.86 5.45
C LEU A 37 -8.84 -11.09 5.35
N GLU A 38 -8.98 -11.67 4.15
CA GLU A 38 -9.82 -12.86 3.93
C GLU A 38 -9.17 -14.16 4.44
N THR A 39 -7.85 -14.21 4.58
CA THR A 39 -7.11 -15.47 4.79
C THR A 39 -6.29 -15.53 6.07
N LEU A 40 -6.25 -14.46 6.87
CA LEU A 40 -5.47 -14.36 8.12
C LEU A 40 -6.32 -14.57 9.37
#